data_AF-A0A392PVI4-F1
#
_entry.id   AF-A0A392PVI4-F1
#
_cell.length_a   1.000
_cell.length_b   1.000
_cell.length_c   1.000
_cell.angle_alpha   90.00
_cell.angle_beta   90.00
_cell.angle_gamma   90.00
#
_symmetry.space_group_name_H-M   'P 1'
#
loop_
_entity.id
_entity.type
_entity.pdbx_description
1 polymer ?
#
loop_
_entity_poly.entity_id
_entity_poly.type
_entity_poly.pdbx_seq_one_letter_code
_entity_poly.pdbx_strand_id
1 'polypeptide(L)'
;MRTTDGIVYQAENETLGPATYFVTDTRRWAVSNVGLFDDSNNPVFKSSVTNQFTHTVNSELFQTARLSASSLRYYGLGLESGFYNITLQFAETAILDSTSTTWKSLGRRVFDIYIQ
;
A
#
# COMPACT_ATOMS: atom_id res chain seq x y z
N MET A 1 12.79 -6.01 -2.63
CA MET A 1 12.64 -7.44 -2.28
C MET A 1 12.59 -8.26 -3.55
N ARG A 2 13.37 -9.34 -3.64
CA ARG A 2 13.26 -10.30 -4.76
C ARG A 2 12.45 -11.49 -4.27
N THR A 3 11.42 -11.84 -5.02
CA THR A 3 10.51 -12.95 -4.70
C THR A 3 10.95 -14.25 -5.37
N THR A 4 10.37 -15.37 -4.93
CA THR A 4 10.73 -16.72 -5.41
C THR A 4 10.45 -16.94 -6.90
N ASP A 5 9.49 -16.21 -7.46
CA ASP A 5 9.15 -16.15 -8.89
C ASP A 5 10.10 -15.25 -9.71
N GLY A 6 11.11 -14.67 -9.06
CA GLY A 6 12.14 -13.85 -9.70
C GLY A 6 11.78 -12.39 -9.91
N ILE A 7 10.57 -11.96 -9.53
CA ILE A 7 10.15 -10.56 -9.62
C ILE A 7 10.90 -9.72 -8.57
N VAL A 8 11.30 -8.51 -8.96
CA VAL A 8 11.95 -7.55 -8.06
C VAL A 8 10.98 -6.43 -7.73
N TYR A 9 10.56 -6.38 -6.46
CA TYR A 9 9.73 -5.33 -5.91
C TYR A 9 10.60 -4.24 -5.28
N GLN A 10 10.31 -2.98 -5.60
CA GLN A 10 10.92 -1.83 -4.93
C GLN A 10 10.00 -1.36 -3.81
N ALA A 11 10.54 -1.30 -2.59
CA ALA A 11 9.80 -0.79 -1.44
C ALA A 11 9.81 0.75 -1.43
N GLU A 12 8.69 1.35 -1.04
CA GLU A 12 8.63 2.75 -0.67
C GLU A 12 8.98 2.89 0.82
N ASN A 13 10.12 3.50 1.14
CA ASN A 13 10.60 3.66 2.51
C ASN A 13 10.47 5.09 3.06
N GLU A 14 9.96 6.02 2.25
CA GLU A 14 9.89 7.43 2.63
C GLU A 14 8.93 7.71 3.78
N THR A 15 9.18 8.80 4.49
CA THR A 15 8.25 9.28 5.50
C THR A 15 7.29 10.27 4.84
N LEU A 16 6.10 9.79 4.50
CA LEU A 16 5.04 10.65 3.94
C LEU A 16 4.22 11.28 5.06
N GLY A 17 3.76 12.51 4.82
CA GLY A 17 2.85 13.26 5.69
C GLY A 17 1.46 13.44 5.06
N PRO A 18 0.62 14.32 5.65
CA PRO A 18 -0.76 14.54 5.21
C PRO A 18 -0.89 15.25 3.86
N ALA A 19 0.18 15.87 3.40
CA ALA A 19 0.28 16.48 2.07
C ALA A 19 1.74 16.36 1.63
N THR A 20 2.07 15.25 0.98
CA THR A 20 3.46 14.96 0.60
C THR A 20 3.52 14.37 -0.79
N TYR A 21 4.52 14.81 -1.54
CA TYR A 21 4.90 14.27 -2.82
C TYR A 21 6.37 13.88 -2.78
N PHE A 22 6.70 12.72 -3.33
CA PHE A 22 8.07 12.21 -3.37
C PHE A 22 8.35 11.56 -4.71
N VAL A 23 9.56 11.81 -5.24
CA VAL A 23 10.09 11.17 -6.45
C VAL A 23 11.27 10.34 -6.04
N THR A 24 11.30 9.08 -6.50
CA THR A 24 12.44 8.20 -6.26
C THR A 24 13.73 8.71 -6.88
N ASP A 25 14.88 8.39 -6.28
CA ASP A 25 16.20 8.74 -6.82
C ASP A 25 16.44 8.15 -8.22
N THR A 26 15.90 6.95 -8.48
CA THR A 26 15.95 6.30 -9.80
C THR A 26 15.04 6.97 -10.82
N ARG A 27 14.17 7.88 -10.38
CA ARG A 27 13.17 8.60 -11.19
C ARG A 27 12.28 7.66 -12.03
N ARG A 28 12.06 6.45 -11.51
CA ARG A 28 11.23 5.42 -12.15
C ARG A 28 9.77 5.55 -11.76
N TRP A 29 9.52 6.06 -10.56
CA TRP A 29 8.19 6.34 -10.06
C TRP A 29 8.18 7.42 -8.98
N ALA A 30 6.99 7.94 -8.71
CA ALA A 30 6.72 8.91 -7.66
C ALA A 30 5.45 8.54 -6.89
N VAL A 31 5.28 9.10 -5.70
CA VAL A 31 4.12 8.90 -4.83
C VAL A 31 3.60 10.23 -4.31
N SER A 32 2.28 10.34 -4.19
CA SER A 32 1.60 11.45 -3.52
C SER A 32 0.63 10.90 -2.47
N ASN A 33 0.68 11.47 -1.27
CA ASN A 33 -0.24 11.16 -0.18
C ASN A 33 -0.95 12.44 0.27
N VAL A 34 -2.28 12.33 0.39
CA VAL A 34 -3.16 13.43 0.80
C VAL A 34 -4.13 12.96 1.88
N GLY A 35 -4.33 13.81 2.87
CA GLY A 35 -5.32 13.65 3.93
C GLY A 35 -4.68 13.50 5.30
N LEU A 36 -5.40 13.95 6.32
CA LEU A 36 -5.05 13.81 7.72
C LEU A 36 -6.17 13.04 8.42
N PHE A 37 -5.81 12.07 9.26
CA PHE A 37 -6.78 11.37 10.10
C PHE A 37 -7.25 12.32 11.22
N ASP A 38 -8.55 12.31 11.52
CA ASP A 38 -9.13 13.19 12.54
C ASP A 38 -8.54 12.90 13.92
N ASP A 39 -8.40 13.94 14.76
CA ASP A 39 -7.90 13.87 16.14
C ASP A 39 -6.48 13.26 16.33
N SER A 40 -5.60 13.41 15.32
CA SER A 40 -4.25 12.85 15.36
C SER A 40 -3.16 13.88 15.74
N ASN A 41 -2.74 13.91 17.00
CA ASN A 41 -1.54 14.67 17.43
C ASN A 41 -0.23 14.11 16.84
N ASN A 42 -0.24 12.83 16.43
CA ASN A 42 0.89 12.14 15.80
C ASN A 42 0.35 11.20 14.69
N PRO A 43 -0.01 11.74 13.52
CA PRO A 43 -0.58 10.94 12.45
C PRO A 43 0.41 9.89 11.94
N VAL A 44 -0.10 8.67 11.71
CA VAL A 44 0.69 7.55 11.21
C VAL A 44 0.27 7.23 9.77
N PHE A 45 1.23 7.27 8.85
CA PHE A 45 1.01 7.04 7.40
C PHE A 45 1.57 5.71 6.90
N LYS A 46 1.98 4.83 7.81
CA LYS A 46 2.49 3.49 7.53
C LYS A 46 2.03 2.51 8.61
N SER A 47 1.49 1.37 8.22
CA SER A 47 1.20 0.26 9.13
C SER A 47 2.12 -0.91 8.84
N SER A 48 2.40 -1.71 9.87
CA SER A 48 3.09 -2.99 9.74
C SER A 48 2.44 -4.03 10.64
N VAL A 49 2.38 -5.27 10.15
CA VAL A 49 1.85 -6.43 10.84
C VAL A 49 2.82 -7.61 10.71
N THR A 50 2.83 -8.49 11.71
CA THR A 50 3.74 -9.65 11.76
C THR A 50 3.08 -10.96 11.32
N ASN A 51 1.81 -10.92 10.90
CA ASN A 51 1.07 -12.11 10.54
C ASN A 51 1.54 -12.69 9.21
N GLN A 52 1.29 -13.99 9.05
CA GLN A 52 1.49 -14.67 7.78
C GLN A 52 0.22 -14.60 6.94
N PHE A 53 0.38 -14.36 5.64
CA PHE A 53 -0.71 -14.35 4.68
C PHE A 53 -0.78 -15.71 4.00
N THR A 54 -1.96 -16.32 4.05
CA THR A 54 -2.23 -17.57 3.33
C THR A 54 -2.36 -17.30 1.84
N HIS A 55 -2.22 -18.34 1.00
CA HIS A 55 -2.28 -18.25 -0.47
C HIS A 55 -1.16 -17.44 -1.14
N THR A 56 -0.05 -17.17 -0.44
CA THR A 56 1.15 -16.59 -1.04
C THR A 56 2.41 -17.21 -0.44
N VAL A 57 3.43 -17.39 -1.27
CA VAL A 57 4.79 -17.77 -0.82
C VAL A 57 5.61 -16.54 -0.41
N ASN A 58 5.17 -15.34 -0.78
CA ASN A 58 5.84 -14.07 -0.51
C ASN A 58 5.08 -13.25 0.53
N SER A 59 4.80 -13.85 1.70
CA SER A 59 4.00 -13.22 2.77
C SER A 59 4.54 -11.87 3.22
N GLU A 60 5.86 -11.67 3.18
CA GLU A 60 6.53 -10.44 3.62
C GLU A 60 6.10 -9.21 2.80
N LEU A 61 5.69 -9.39 1.53
CA LEU A 61 5.21 -8.29 0.69
C LEU A 61 3.96 -7.60 1.25
N PHE A 62 3.16 -8.32 2.04
CA PHE A 62 1.85 -7.87 2.53
C PHE A 62 1.90 -7.39 3.98
N GLN A 63 3.07 -7.45 4.62
CA GLN A 63 3.24 -7.10 6.03
C GLN A 63 3.31 -5.60 6.28
N THR A 64 3.49 -4.79 5.24
CA THR A 64 3.55 -3.32 5.37
C THR A 64 2.62 -2.66 4.38
N ALA A 65 1.93 -1.60 4.82
CA ALA A 65 1.04 -0.84 3.97
C ALA A 65 1.17 0.67 4.23
N ARG A 66 0.89 1.47 3.21
CA ARG A 66 0.69 2.92 3.37
C ARG A 66 -0.73 3.20 3.83
N LEU A 67 -0.84 4.17 4.72
CA LEU A 67 -2.11 4.68 5.19
C LEU A 67 -2.32 6.07 4.61
N SER A 68 -3.51 6.31 4.08
CA SER A 68 -3.94 7.60 3.57
C SER A 68 -5.35 7.87 4.05
N ALA A 69 -5.61 9.09 4.53
CA ALA A 69 -6.94 9.48 4.96
C ALA A 69 -7.84 9.92 3.79
N SER A 70 -7.26 10.26 2.64
CA SER A 70 -8.01 10.72 1.47
C SER A 70 -7.57 10.06 0.17
N SER A 71 -6.33 10.29 -0.29
CA SER A 71 -5.87 9.79 -1.58
C SER A 71 -4.39 9.42 -1.55
N LEU A 72 -4.10 8.22 -2.02
CA LEU A 72 -2.75 7.73 -2.29
C LEU A 72 -2.60 7.50 -3.79
N ARG A 73 -1.59 8.12 -4.39
CA ARG A 73 -1.36 8.04 -5.85
C ARG A 73 0.07 7.62 -6.13
N TYR A 74 0.22 6.68 -7.04
CA TYR A 74 1.52 6.28 -7.57
C TYR A 74 1.61 6.65 -9.04
N TYR A 75 2.77 7.10 -9.46
CA TYR A 75 3.04 7.57 -10.82
C TYR A 75 4.21 6.77 -11.39
N GLY A 76 4.00 6.08 -12.51
CA GLY A 76 5.10 5.56 -13.32
C GLY A 76 5.74 6.69 -14.13
N LEU A 77 7.06 6.85 -14.04
CA LEU A 77 7.78 7.91 -14.73
C LEU A 77 8.63 7.34 -15.86
N GLY A 78 8.68 8.06 -16.98
CA GLY A 78 9.48 7.64 -18.14
C GLY A 78 8.97 6.39 -18.85
N LEU A 79 7.67 6.08 -18.72
CA LEU A 79 7.04 5.02 -19.49
C LEU A 79 6.88 5.46 -20.94
N GLU A 80 7.28 4.61 -21.88
CA GLU A 80 7.08 4.82 -23.31
C GLU A 80 5.64 4.52 -23.71
N SER A 81 5.20 5.03 -24.85
CA SER A 81 3.87 4.70 -25.38
C SER A 81 3.78 3.22 -25.72
N GLY A 82 2.87 2.51 -25.06
CA GLY A 82 2.72 1.07 -25.27
C GLY A 82 1.64 0.46 -24.38
N PHE A 83 1.44 -0.83 -24.54
CA PHE A 83 0.53 -1.61 -23.71
C PHE A 83 1.26 -2.10 -22.46
N TYR A 84 0.64 -1.87 -21.30
CA TYR A 84 1.18 -2.28 -20.00
C TYR A 84 0.22 -3.23 -19.30
N ASN A 85 0.75 -4.33 -18.79
CA ASN A 85 0.03 -5.22 -17.91
C ASN A 85 0.23 -4.75 -16.47
N ILE A 86 -0.86 -4.36 -15.80
CA ILE A 86 -0.85 -3.93 -14.40
C ILE A 86 -1.45 -5.04 -13.55
N THR A 87 -0.67 -5.56 -12.60
CA THR A 87 -1.12 -6.56 -11.64
C THR A 87 -1.15 -5.95 -10.25
N LEU A 88 -2.33 -5.95 -9.62
CA LEU A 88 -2.52 -5.46 -8.26
C LEU A 88 -2.80 -6.63 -7.33
N GLN A 89 -2.10 -6.67 -6.20
CA GLN A 89 -2.24 -7.70 -5.18
C GLN A 89 -2.68 -7.06 -3.87
N PHE A 90 -3.68 -7.64 -3.22
CA PHE A 90 -4.27 -7.10 -2.00
C PHE A 90 -4.25 -8.11 -0.86
N ALA A 91 -4.08 -7.60 0.35
CA ALA A 91 -4.24 -8.34 1.57
C ALA A 91 -4.85 -7.42 2.65
N GLU A 92 -5.78 -7.97 3.44
CA GLU A 92 -6.33 -7.27 4.60
C GLU A 92 -5.40 -7.46 5.79
N THR A 93 -4.99 -6.35 6.43
CA THR A 93 -3.97 -6.35 7.49
C THR A 93 -4.53 -5.95 8.86
N ALA A 94 -5.69 -5.31 8.91
CA ALA A 94 -6.32 -4.83 10.14
C ALA A 94 -7.55 -5.66 10.53
N ILE A 95 -8.34 -6.12 9.56
CA ILE A 95 -9.57 -6.90 9.77
C ILE A 95 -9.27 -8.38 9.51
N LEU A 96 -8.44 -8.98 10.37
CA LEU A 96 -7.84 -10.30 10.14
C LEU A 96 -8.77 -11.47 10.49
N ASP A 97 -9.75 -11.24 11.35
CA ASP A 97 -10.63 -12.28 11.88
C ASP A 97 -12.06 -12.07 11.40
N SER A 98 -12.28 -12.22 10.10
CA SER A 98 -13.59 -12.05 9.47
C SER A 98 -14.58 -13.17 9.81
N THR A 99 -14.10 -14.29 10.36
CA THR A 99 -14.91 -15.46 10.71
C THR A 99 -15.37 -15.47 12.16
N SER A 100 -14.77 -14.65 13.03
CA SER A 100 -15.14 -14.53 14.42
C SER A 100 -16.37 -13.64 14.62
N THR A 101 -17.19 -13.99 15.61
CA THR A 101 -18.36 -13.21 16.02
C THR A 101 -18.01 -12.05 16.95
N THR A 102 -16.73 -11.65 17.04
CA THR A 102 -16.29 -10.53 17.86
C THR A 102 -16.37 -9.19 17.10
N TRP A 103 -16.40 -8.08 17.85
CA TRP A 103 -16.43 -6.73 17.27
C TRP A 103 -15.29 -6.41 16.30
N LYS A 104 -14.18 -7.17 16.36
CA LYS A 104 -13.01 -7.02 15.46
C LYS A 104 -13.31 -7.41 14.01
N SER A 105 -14.35 -8.23 13.77
CA SER A 105 -14.76 -8.64 12.42
C SER A 105 -15.70 -7.64 11.74
N LEU A 106 -16.27 -6.69 12.50
CA LEU A 106 -17.25 -5.72 12.01
C LEU A 106 -16.64 -4.59 11.16
N GLY A 107 -15.31 -4.50 11.08
CA GLY A 107 -14.63 -3.49 10.31
C GLY A 107 -14.94 -3.60 8.81
N ARG A 108 -14.95 -2.45 8.12
CA ARG A 108 -15.11 -2.39 6.66
C ARG A 108 -14.10 -1.41 6.07
N ARG A 109 -13.39 -1.83 5.02
CA ARG A 109 -12.53 -0.97 4.20
C ARG A 109 -13.02 -1.04 2.77
N VAL A 110 -13.35 0.11 2.20
CA VAL A 110 -13.80 0.26 0.81
C VAL A 110 -12.94 1.33 0.18
N PHE A 111 -12.47 1.06 -1.03
CA PHE A 111 -11.67 1.99 -1.80
C PHE A 111 -11.88 1.75 -3.29
N ASP A 112 -11.72 2.81 -4.07
CA ASP A 112 -11.78 2.78 -5.52
C ASP A 112 -10.37 2.84 -6.10
N ILE A 113 -10.16 2.17 -7.23
CA ILE A 113 -8.88 2.15 -7.94
C ILE A 113 -9.08 2.78 -9.31
N TYR A 114 -8.26 3.78 -9.60
CA TYR A 114 -8.20 4.43 -10.90
C TYR A 114 -6.82 4.22 -11.52
N ILE A 115 -6.80 3.77 -12.77
CA ILE A 115 -5.59 3.58 -13.57
C ILE A 115 -5.73 4.47 -14.81
N GLN A 116 -4.68 5.22 -15.13
CA GLN A 116 -4.63 6.20 -16.22
C GLN A 116 -3.51 5.88 -17.20
#